data_AF-A0A7X7ARR0-F1
#
_entry.id   AF-A0A7X7ARR0-F1
#
_cell.length_a   1.000
_cell.length_b   1.000
_cell.length_c   1.000
_cell.angle_alpha   90.00
_cell.angle_beta   90.00
_cell.angle_gamma   90.00
#
_symmetry.space_group_name_H-M   'P 1'
#
loop_
_entity.id
_entity.type
_entity.pdbx_description
1 polymer ?
#
loop_
_entity_poly.entity_id
_entity_poly.type
_entity_poly.pdbx_seq_one_letter_code
_entity_poly.pdbx_strand_id
1 'polypeptide(L)'
;MSEKEKMLAGKWYDANFDQELLSLRSKSNALCFEFNQTHPNDNKTKEKLLQRLLPNCHPNVTILSPFYADYGVNCFIKEGTFINHNAYLM
;
A
#
# COMPACT_ATOMS: atom_id res chain seq x y z
N MET A 1 -20.02 6.53 13.39
CA MET A 1 -19.08 5.96 12.41
C MET A 1 -17.87 6.86 12.34
N SER A 2 -16.66 6.34 12.50
CA SER A 2 -15.44 7.09 12.17
C SER A 2 -15.36 7.38 10.67
N GLU A 3 -14.48 8.29 10.24
CA GLU A 3 -14.30 8.59 8.82
C GLU A 3 -13.78 7.37 8.05
N LYS A 4 -12.96 6.53 8.69
CA LYS A 4 -12.55 5.22 8.15
C LYS A 4 -13.72 4.27 7.98
N GLU A 5 -14.63 4.16 8.94
CA GLU A 5 -15.83 3.32 8.80
C GLU A 5 -16.73 3.83 7.68
N LYS A 6 -16.84 5.16 7.49
CA LYS A 6 -17.57 5.74 6.36
C LYS A 6 -16.91 5.41 5.02
N MET A 7 -15.59 5.56 4.92
CA MET A 7 -14.78 5.20 3.74
C MET A 7 -15.02 3.74 3.35
N LEU A 8 -14.87 2.81 4.29
CA LEU A 8 -15.05 1.37 4.05
C LEU A 8 -16.50 1.00 3.70
N ALA A 9 -17.48 1.80 4.15
CA ALA A 9 -18.88 1.64 3.80
C ALA A 9 -19.29 2.35 2.49
N GLY A 10 -18.35 2.94 1.76
CA GLY A 10 -18.63 3.66 0.50
C GLY A 10 -19.42 4.95 0.68
N LYS A 11 -19.40 5.55 1.87
CA LYS A 11 -20.06 6.84 2.17
C LYS A 11 -19.07 7.99 1.98
N TRP A 12 -19.59 9.20 1.80
CA TRP A 12 -18.77 10.41 1.93
C TRP A 12 -18.07 10.45 3.30
N TYR A 13 -16.78 10.71 3.28
CA TYR A 13 -15.92 10.77 4.48
C TYR A 13 -14.94 11.93 4.34
N ASP A 14 -14.45 12.43 5.46
CA ASP A 14 -13.42 13.47 5.47
C ASP A 14 -12.04 12.86 5.21
N ALA A 15 -11.69 12.77 3.93
CA ALA A 15 -10.39 12.28 3.51
C ALA A 15 -9.25 13.25 3.87
N ASN A 16 -9.49 14.54 4.13
CA ASN A 16 -8.42 15.55 4.16
C ASN A 16 -8.00 15.96 5.57
N PHE A 17 -8.91 15.88 6.55
CA PHE A 17 -8.65 16.38 7.90
C PHE A 17 -8.78 15.32 9.00
N ASP A 18 -9.29 14.14 8.67
CA ASP A 18 -9.33 13.02 9.61
C ASP A 18 -7.92 12.50 9.93
N GLN A 19 -7.57 12.52 11.21
CA GLN A 19 -6.24 12.19 11.69
C GLN A 19 -5.91 10.70 11.55
N GLU A 20 -6.90 9.80 11.65
CA GLU A 20 -6.68 8.37 11.46
C GLU A 20 -6.29 8.09 10.00
N LEU A 21 -7.05 8.64 9.05
CA LEU A 21 -6.80 8.46 7.62
C LEU A 21 -5.49 9.12 7.17
N LEU A 22 -5.17 10.32 7.66
CA LEU A 22 -3.90 10.98 7.40
C LEU A 22 -2.71 10.16 7.91
N SER A 23 -2.80 9.61 9.11
CA SER A 23 -1.76 8.77 9.71
C SER A 23 -1.54 7.48 8.91
N LEU A 24 -2.62 6.83 8.46
CA LEU A 24 -2.54 5.63 7.62
C LEU A 24 -1.88 5.93 6.27
N ARG A 25 -2.27 7.02 5.59
CA ARG A 25 -1.64 7.41 4.31
C ARG A 25 -0.17 7.77 4.48
N SER A 26 0.18 8.48 5.55
CA SER A 26 1.58 8.83 5.84
C SER A 26 2.45 7.58 6.03
N LYS A 27 1.95 6.57 6.77
CA LYS A 27 2.62 5.26 6.91
C LYS A 27 2.78 4.53 5.57
N SER A 28 1.73 4.48 4.76
CA SER A 28 1.77 3.86 3.42
C SER A 28 2.81 4.55 2.52
N ASN A 29 2.80 5.88 2.50
CA ASN A 29 3.74 6.69 1.71
C ASN A 29 5.20 6.48 2.13
N ALA A 30 5.47 6.40 3.44
CA ALA A 30 6.82 6.12 3.93
C ALA A 30 7.33 4.74 3.47
N LEU A 31 6.48 3.71 3.54
CA LEU A 31 6.80 2.36 3.05
C LEU A 31 6.98 2.31 1.54
N CYS A 32 6.14 3.02 0.77
CA CYS A 32 6.31 3.14 -0.68
C CYS A 32 7.65 3.80 -1.01
N PHE A 33 8.02 4.86 -0.29
CA PHE A 33 9.31 5.53 -0.46
C PHE A 33 10.49 4.58 -0.20
N GLU A 34 10.49 3.88 0.94
CA GLU A 34 11.52 2.88 1.27
C GLU A 34 11.61 1.79 0.18
N PHE A 35 10.48 1.25 -0.26
CA PHE A 35 10.43 0.21 -1.29
C PHE A 35 10.99 0.70 -2.63
N ASN A 36 10.62 1.92 -3.03
CA ASN A 36 11.03 2.50 -4.31
C ASN A 36 12.51 2.87 -4.36
N GLN A 37 13.13 3.15 -3.21
CA GLN A 37 14.56 3.45 -3.09
C GLN A 37 15.42 2.20 -2.80
N THR A 38 14.79 1.04 -2.56
CA THR A 38 15.53 -0.20 -2.30
C THR A 38 16.19 -0.71 -3.58
N HIS A 39 17.47 -1.09 -3.48
CA HIS A 39 18.25 -1.59 -4.60
C HIS A 39 17.52 -2.70 -5.36
N PRO A 40 17.52 -2.72 -6.71
CA PRO A 40 16.76 -3.69 -7.50
C PRO A 40 17.01 -5.16 -7.14
N ASN A 41 18.25 -5.50 -6.75
CA ASN A 41 18.66 -6.86 -6.40
C ASN A 41 18.52 -7.20 -4.90
N ASP A 42 18.10 -6.26 -4.04
CA ASP A 42 17.83 -6.55 -2.62
C ASP A 42 16.40 -7.05 -2.42
N ASN A 43 16.14 -8.26 -2.92
CA ASN A 43 14.81 -8.88 -2.87
C ASN A 43 14.31 -9.06 -1.43
N LYS A 44 15.20 -9.39 -0.49
CA LYS A 44 14.84 -9.63 0.91
C LYS A 44 14.29 -8.36 1.58
N THR A 45 14.91 -7.21 1.34
CA THR A 45 14.41 -5.94 1.87
C THR A 45 13.11 -5.54 1.17
N LYS A 46 13.03 -5.70 -0.16
CA LYS A 46 11.80 -5.43 -0.93
C LYS A 46 10.60 -6.25 -0.44
N GLU A 47 10.78 -7.55 -0.24
CA GLU A 47 9.72 -8.45 0.26
C GLU A 47 9.23 -8.02 1.65
N LYS A 48 10.15 -7.69 2.57
CA LYS A 48 9.77 -7.20 3.91
C LYS A 48 8.99 -5.89 3.86
N LEU A 49 9.38 -4.97 2.98
CA LEU A 49 8.69 -3.68 2.80
C LEU A 49 7.31 -3.90 2.19
N LEU A 50 7.19 -4.74 1.17
CA LEU A 50 5.91 -5.10 0.57
C LEU A 50 4.98 -5.81 1.56
N GLN A 51 5.48 -6.70 2.42
CA GLN A 51 4.68 -7.35 3.46
C GLN A 51 4.14 -6.34 4.50
N ARG A 52 4.92 -5.29 4.82
CA ARG A 52 4.49 -4.21 5.71
C ARG A 52 3.47 -3.29 5.03
N LEU A 53 3.66 -3.01 3.73
CA LEU A 53 2.80 -2.11 2.94
C LEU A 53 1.47 -2.78 2.56
N LEU A 54 1.51 -4.03 2.12
CA LEU A 54 0.41 -4.81 1.58
C LEU A 54 0.26 -6.12 2.39
N PRO A 55 -0.14 -6.05 3.67
CA PRO A 55 -0.19 -7.24 4.54
C PRO A 55 -1.17 -8.31 4.08
N ASN A 56 -2.13 -7.96 3.21
CA ASN A 56 -3.12 -8.86 2.64
C ASN A 56 -2.74 -9.37 1.23
N CYS A 57 -1.51 -9.09 0.77
CA CYS A 57 -0.96 -9.60 -0.48
C CYS A 57 -0.45 -11.03 -0.30
N HIS A 58 -0.73 -11.89 -1.27
CA HIS A 58 -0.16 -13.23 -1.30
C HIS A 58 1.38 -13.16 -1.49
N PRO A 59 2.18 -14.03 -0.84
CA PRO A 59 3.65 -14.01 -0.98
C PRO A 59 4.14 -14.21 -2.42
N ASN A 60 3.40 -14.99 -3.22
CA ASN A 60 3.69 -15.23 -4.65
C ASN A 60 3.05 -14.14 -5.54
N VAL A 61 3.49 -12.90 -5.36
CA VAL A 61 3.11 -11.73 -6.17
C VAL A 61 4.37 -10.98 -6.55
N THR A 62 4.44 -10.51 -7.80
CA THR A 62 5.55 -9.67 -8.27
C THR A 62 5.08 -8.24 -8.41
N ILE A 63 5.75 -7.32 -7.72
CA ILE A 63 5.50 -5.87 -7.83
C ILE A 63 6.82 -5.19 -8.15
N LEU A 64 6.85 -4.42 -9.23
CA LEU A 64 8.04 -3.68 -9.64
C LEU A 64 8.02 -2.25 -9.12
N SER A 65 9.13 -1.81 -8.53
CA SER A 65 9.34 -0.43 -8.12
C SER A 65 9.59 0.47 -9.34
N PRO A 66 9.08 1.71 -9.40
CA PRO A 66 8.33 2.36 -8.35
C PRO A 66 6.86 1.88 -8.28
N PHE A 67 6.32 1.79 -7.07
CA PHE A 67 4.94 1.42 -6.75
C PHE A 67 4.38 2.37 -5.70
N TYR A 68 3.07 2.61 -5.74
CA TYR A 68 2.37 3.51 -4.83
C TYR A 68 1.05 2.89 -4.36
N ALA A 69 0.68 3.17 -3.11
CA ALA A 69 -0.65 2.86 -2.58
C ALA A 69 -1.09 3.88 -1.54
N ASP A 70 -2.38 4.26 -1.52
CA ASP A 70 -2.89 5.23 -0.53
C ASP A 70 -2.79 4.69 0.89
N TYR A 71 -3.31 3.48 1.11
CA TYR A 71 -3.33 2.86 2.43
C TYR A 71 -2.55 1.54 2.47
N GLY A 72 -2.48 0.83 1.34
CA GLY A 72 -1.87 -0.49 1.19
C GLY A 72 -2.60 -1.63 1.91
N VAL A 73 -3.00 -1.43 3.17
CA VAL A 73 -3.75 -2.37 4.01
C VAL A 73 -5.13 -2.74 3.46
N ASN A 74 -5.70 -1.93 2.57
CA ASN A 74 -6.97 -2.20 1.91
C ASN A 74 -6.82 -3.02 0.62
N CYS A 75 -5.60 -3.30 0.17
CA CYS A 75 -5.34 -4.05 -1.06
C CYS A 75 -5.27 -5.55 -0.78
N PHE A 76 -6.12 -6.33 -1.45
CA PHE A 76 -6.13 -7.79 -1.39
C PHE A 76 -5.68 -8.34 -2.75
N ILE A 77 -4.45 -8.86 -2.81
CA ILE A 77 -3.83 -9.30 -4.06
C ILE A 77 -3.56 -10.80 -4.00
N LYS A 78 -4.07 -11.54 -4.98
CA LYS A 78 -4.00 -13.00 -5.02
C LYS A 78 -2.72 -13.51 -5.67
N GLU A 79 -2.43 -14.77 -5.42
CA GLU A 79 -1.32 -15.52 -6.03
C GLU A 79 -1.24 -15.35 -7.55
N GLY A 80 -0.02 -15.24 -8.07
CA GLY A 80 0.26 -15.18 -9.51
C GLY A 80 0.04 -13.80 -10.12
N THR A 81 -0.22 -12.78 -9.31
CA THR A 81 -0.37 -11.40 -9.80
C THR A 81 0.99 -10.78 -10.12
N PHE A 82 1.05 -10.09 -11.25
CA PHE A 82 2.18 -9.25 -11.65
C PHE A 82 1.73 -7.80 -11.80
N ILE A 83 2.40 -6.89 -11.09
CA ILE A 83 2.17 -5.44 -11.14
C ILE A 83 3.44 -4.78 -11.65
N ASN A 84 3.33 -4.12 -12.80
CA ASN A 84 4.44 -3.45 -13.46
C ASN A 84 4.76 -2.09 -12.83
N HIS A 85 5.86 -1.48 -13.28
CA HIS A 85 6.35 -0.18 -12.81
C HIS A 85 5.29 0.94 -12.86
N ASN A 86 5.40 1.89 -11.93
CA ASN A 86 4.56 3.09 -11.80
C ASN A 86 3.08 2.81 -11.54
N ALA A 87 2.71 1.60 -11.13
CA ALA A 87 1.35 1.34 -10.68
C ALA A 87 1.03 2.12 -9.39
N TYR A 88 -0.21 2.59 -9.29
CA TYR A 88 -0.75 3.26 -8.12
C TYR A 88 -2.11 2.68 -7.75
N LEU A 89 -2.21 2.12 -6.54
CA LEU A 89 -3.46 1.59 -5.99
C LEU A 89 -4.08 2.58 -5.01
N MET A 90 -5.17 3.22 -5.42
CA MET A 90 -5.95 4.17 -4.62
C MET A 90 -6.92 3.42 -3.69
#